data_AF-A0A357G270-F1
#
_entry.id   AF-A0A357G270-F1
#
_cell.length_a   1.000
_cell.length_b   1.000
_cell.length_c   1.000
_cell.angle_alpha   90.00
_cell.angle_beta   90.00
_cell.angle_gamma   90.00
#
_symmetry.space_group_name_H-M   'P 1'
#
loop_
_entity.id
_entity.type
_entity.pdbx_description
1 polymer ?
#
loop_
_entity_poly.entity_id
_entity_poly.type
_entity_poly.pdbx_seq_one_letter_code
_entity_poly.pdbx_strand_id
1 'polypeptide(L)'
;GKGGVGKTWFSITLAHALTKMGKRVLLFDGDLGLANVDVQLGLMPKRDLNDVIRGRLSLDKVIQPYEDGGFDVIAGRSGQASLSALPSQR
;
A
#
# COMPACT_ATOMS: atom_id res chain seq x y z
N GLY A 1 10.13 13.92 -0.15
CA GLY A 1 9.26 14.94 -0.80
C GLY A 1 8.44 15.66 0.25
N LYS A 2 8.00 16.90 0.01
CA LYS A 2 7.20 17.65 0.99
C LYS A 2 5.94 16.85 1.40
N GLY A 3 5.69 16.75 2.71
CA GLY A 3 4.48 16.14 3.25
C GLY A 3 3.23 16.93 2.85
N GLY A 4 2.07 16.27 2.77
CA GLY A 4 0.77 16.96 2.62
C GLY A 4 0.37 17.42 1.21
N VAL A 5 1.15 17.15 0.15
CA VAL A 5 0.79 17.55 -1.24
C VAL A 5 -0.33 16.69 -1.89
N GLY A 6 -1.00 15.81 -1.14
CA GLY A 6 -2.15 15.04 -1.65
C GLY A 6 -1.84 13.76 -2.44
N LYS A 7 -0.59 13.27 -2.47
CA LYS A 7 -0.20 12.06 -3.24
C LYS A 7 -1.06 10.84 -2.93
N THR A 8 -1.22 10.48 -1.65
CA THR A 8 -2.02 9.32 -1.24
C THR A 8 -3.48 9.44 -1.68
N TRP A 9 -4.06 10.62 -1.50
CA TRP A 9 -5.44 10.88 -1.91
C TRP A 9 -5.61 10.76 -3.43
N PHE A 10 -4.65 11.29 -4.19
CA PHE A 10 -4.63 11.15 -5.65
C PHE A 10 -4.51 9.69 -6.07
N SER A 11 -3.62 8.91 -5.46
CA SER A 11 -3.46 7.48 -5.75
C SER A 11 -4.73 6.67 -5.47
N ILE A 12 -5.40 6.92 -4.34
CA ILE A 12 -6.66 6.24 -3.98
C ILE A 12 -7.76 6.59 -4.99
N THR A 13 -7.96 7.88 -5.28
CA THR A 13 -9.01 8.33 -6.20
C THR A 13 -8.77 7.84 -7.63
N LEU A 14 -7.51 7.80 -8.07
CA LEU A 14 -7.14 7.20 -9.34
C LEU A 14 -7.45 5.69 -9.39
N ALA A 15 -7.17 4.95 -8.31
CA ALA A 15 -7.48 3.53 -8.22
C ALA A 15 -9.00 3.28 -8.35
N HIS A 16 -9.83 4.07 -7.67
CA HIS A 16 -11.28 4.03 -7.84
C HIS A 16 -11.71 4.33 -9.29
N ALA A 17 -11.14 5.36 -9.91
CA ALA A 17 -11.49 5.74 -11.28
C ALA A 17 -11.16 4.62 -12.28
N LEU A 18 -9.96 4.04 -12.19
CA LEU A 18 -9.53 2.93 -13.04
C LEU A 18 -10.40 1.69 -12.84
N THR A 19 -10.78 1.40 -11.60
CA THR A 19 -11.68 0.28 -11.27
C THR A 19 -13.06 0.48 -11.89
N LYS A 20 -13.63 1.68 -11.78
CA LYS A 20 -14.91 2.03 -12.43
C LYS A 20 -14.85 1.93 -13.97
N MET A 21 -13.66 2.03 -14.56
CA MET A 21 -13.44 1.79 -16.00
C MET A 21 -13.25 0.30 -16.34
N GLY A 22 -13.53 -0.61 -15.40
CA GLY A 22 -13.42 -2.06 -15.59
C GLY A 22 -11.97 -2.59 -15.60
N LYS A 23 -11.01 -1.81 -15.09
CA LYS A 23 -9.62 -2.27 -14.98
C LYS A 23 -9.44 -3.08 -13.70
N ARG A 24 -8.58 -4.10 -13.77
CA ARG A 24 -8.07 -4.78 -12.57
C ARG A 24 -6.97 -3.91 -11.97
N VAL A 25 -7.15 -3.47 -10.73
CA VAL A 25 -6.29 -2.50 -10.07
C VAL A 25 -5.73 -3.08 -8.79
N LEU A 26 -4.43 -2.86 -8.58
CA LEU A 26 -3.73 -3.12 -7.32
C LEU A 26 -3.09 -1.80 -6.88
N LEU A 27 -3.54 -1.26 -5.75
CA LEU A 27 -2.95 -0.07 -5.14
C LEU A 27 -1.84 -0.50 -4.16
N PHE A 28 -0.63 -0.07 -4.45
CA PHE A 28 0.55 -0.37 -3.65
C PHE A 28 1.04 0.89 -2.92
N ASP A 29 1.03 0.87 -1.59
CA ASP A 29 1.58 1.97 -0.78
C ASP A 29 3.10 1.76 -0.59
N GLY A 30 3.89 2.51 -1.36
CA GLY A 30 5.35 2.48 -1.29
C GLY A 30 5.93 3.31 -0.13
N ASP A 31 5.10 4.03 0.65
CA ASP A 31 5.57 4.80 1.79
C ASP A 31 5.61 3.93 3.06
N LEU A 32 6.69 3.17 3.20
CA LEU A 32 6.86 2.16 4.25
C LEU A 32 7.21 2.73 5.62
N GLY A 33 7.29 4.07 5.75
CA GLY A 33 7.53 4.77 7.01
C GLY A 33 6.29 5.47 7.56
N LEU A 34 5.44 6.00 6.67
CA LEU A 34 4.23 6.76 7.00
C LEU A 34 3.06 6.33 6.12
N ALA A 35 2.87 5.02 6.00
CA ALA A 35 1.77 4.48 5.22
C ALA A 35 0.44 5.06 5.69
N ASN A 36 -0.36 5.46 4.72
CA ASN A 36 -1.57 6.25 4.98
C ASN A 36 -2.75 5.76 4.12
N VAL A 37 -2.52 4.80 3.22
CA VAL A 37 -3.58 4.18 2.41
C VAL A 37 -4.52 3.37 3.30
N ASP A 38 -3.98 2.59 4.24
CA ASP A 38 -4.77 1.81 5.20
C ASP A 38 -5.66 2.71 6.08
N VAL A 39 -5.10 3.80 6.61
CA VAL A 39 -5.84 4.79 7.42
C VAL A 39 -6.93 5.47 6.59
N GLN A 40 -6.63 5.92 5.37
CA GLN A 40 -7.61 6.60 4.51
C GLN A 40 -8.72 5.68 4.01
N LEU A 41 -8.44 4.38 3.86
CA LEU A 41 -9.41 3.38 3.43
C LEU A 41 -10.09 2.66 4.61
N GLY A 42 -9.73 2.97 5.85
CA GLY A 42 -10.28 2.31 7.05
C GLY A 42 -9.88 0.84 7.18
N LEU A 43 -8.76 0.44 6.59
CA LEU A 43 -8.26 -0.93 6.60
C LEU A 43 -7.45 -1.21 7.87
N MET A 44 -7.56 -2.43 8.40
CA MET A 44 -6.72 -2.94 9.49
C MET A 44 -5.90 -4.14 8.99
N PRO A 45 -4.84 -3.91 8.19
CA PRO A 45 -4.06 -4.99 7.60
C PRO A 45 -3.36 -5.81 8.70
N LYS A 46 -3.63 -7.12 8.73
CA LYS A 46 -2.96 -8.07 9.64
C LYS A 46 -1.58 -8.51 9.15
N ARG A 47 -1.31 -8.29 7.86
CA ARG A 47 -0.10 -8.68 7.15
C ARG A 47 0.29 -7.51 6.26
N ASP A 48 1.58 -7.23 6.17
CA ASP A 48 2.06 -6.06 5.48
C ASP A 48 3.35 -6.35 4.70
N LEU A 49 3.78 -5.39 3.89
CA LEU A 49 4.94 -5.58 3.03
C LEU A 49 6.24 -5.93 3.80
N ASN A 50 6.39 -5.55 5.07
CA ASN A 50 7.56 -5.94 5.85
C ASN A 50 7.63 -7.45 6.11
N ASP A 51 6.50 -8.14 6.15
CA ASP A 51 6.51 -9.61 6.24
C ASP A 51 7.12 -10.22 4.99
N VAL A 52 6.91 -9.62 3.82
CA VAL A 52 7.51 -10.05 2.55
C VAL A 52 8.99 -9.72 2.49
N ILE A 53 9.37 -8.50 2.85
CA ILE A 53 10.77 -8.07 2.78
C ILE A 53 11.65 -8.84 3.77
N ARG A 54 11.10 -9.24 4.91
CA ARG A 54 11.80 -10.13 5.88
C ARG A 54 11.75 -11.61 5.48
N GLY A 55 11.19 -11.96 4.32
CA GLY A 55 11.09 -13.34 3.83
C GLY A 55 10.13 -14.23 4.62
N ARG A 56 9.22 -13.65 5.41
CA ARG A 56 8.24 -14.40 6.23
C ARG A 56 7.01 -14.81 5.43
N LEU A 57 6.61 -13.99 4.46
CA LEU A 57 5.45 -14.24 3.59
C LEU A 57 5.81 -13.97 2.13
N SER A 58 5.10 -14.60 1.20
CA SER A 58 5.14 -14.24 -0.21
C SER A 58 4.22 -13.04 -0.51
N LEU A 59 4.49 -12.32 -1.60
CA LEU A 59 3.78 -11.09 -1.94
C LEU A 59 2.27 -11.30 -2.15
N ASP A 60 1.84 -12.46 -2.64
CA ASP A 60 0.43 -12.81 -2.79
C ASP A 60 -0.32 -12.90 -1.44
N LYS A 61 0.38 -13.16 -0.34
CA LYS A 61 -0.22 -13.30 1.00
C LYS A 61 -0.48 -11.98 1.71
N VAL A 62 0.02 -10.89 1.16
CA VAL A 62 -0.15 -9.53 1.70
C VAL A 62 -1.07 -8.66 0.85
N ILE A 63 -1.66 -9.24 -0.21
CA ILE A 63 -2.73 -8.60 -0.98
C ILE A 63 -4.01 -8.65 -0.16
N GLN A 64 -4.62 -7.48 0.04
CA GLN A 64 -5.87 -7.29 0.77
C GLN A 64 -6.93 -6.74 -0.20
N PRO A 65 -8.03 -7.46 -0.45
CA PRO A 65 -9.16 -6.92 -1.20
C PRO A 65 -9.77 -5.72 -0.47
N TYR A 66 -10.02 -4.64 -1.20
CA TYR A 66 -10.82 -3.52 -0.74
C TYR A 66 -12.16 -3.51 -1.49
N GLU A 67 -13.11 -4.27 -0.95
CA GLU A 67 -14.41 -4.55 -1.56
C GLU A 67 -15.19 -3.26 -1.89
N ASP A 68 -15.21 -2.28 -0.97
CA ASP A 68 -15.90 -1.00 -1.17
C ASP A 68 -15.36 -0.20 -2.38
N GLY A 69 -14.08 -0.40 -2.70
CA GLY A 69 -13.42 0.24 -3.84
C GLY A 69 -13.35 -0.62 -5.10
N GLY A 70 -13.55 -1.94 -4.98
CA GLY A 70 -13.44 -2.91 -6.07
C GLY A 70 -12.01 -3.16 -6.56
N PHE A 71 -11.00 -2.87 -5.74
CA PHE A 71 -9.59 -3.08 -6.08
C PHE A 71 -8.81 -3.72 -4.92
N ASP A 72 -7.63 -4.22 -5.24
CA ASP A 72 -6.74 -4.83 -4.26
C ASP A 72 -5.76 -3.79 -3.69
N VAL A 73 -5.32 -4.00 -2.46
CA VAL A 73 -4.38 -3.12 -1.76
C VAL A 73 -3.21 -3.93 -1.18
N ILE A 74 -2.00 -3.39 -1.32
CA ILE A 74 -0.85 -3.77 -0.50
C ILE A 74 -0.48 -2.55 0.32
N ALA A 75 -0.72 -2.63 1.63
CA ALA A 75 -0.35 -1.57 2.56
C ALA A 75 1.14 -1.65 2.89
N GLY A 76 1.81 -0.50 2.84
CA GLY A 76 3.00 -0.28 3.63
C GLY A 76 2.58 -0.21 5.10
N ARG A 77 3.42 -0.65 6.04
CA ARG A 77 3.09 -0.48 7.46
C ARG A 77 3.65 0.83 7.97
N SER A 78 2.82 1.64 8.61
CA SER A 78 3.26 2.80 9.37
C SER A 78 3.96 2.35 10.67
N GLY A 79 5.06 3.01 11.03
CA GLY A 79 5.66 2.87 12.36
C GLY A 79 6.93 2.01 12.49
N GLN A 80 7.53 1.52 11.41
CA GLN A 80 8.91 0.99 11.47
C GLN A 80 9.79 1.68 10.43
N ALA A 81 10.53 2.70 10.87
CA ALA A 81 11.50 3.47 10.08
C ALA A 81 12.68 2.63 9.51
N SER A 82 12.59 1.30 9.51
CA SER A 82 13.69 0.38 9.19
C SER A 82 13.88 0.13 7.69
N LEU A 83 12.97 0.60 6.83
CA LEU A 83 13.00 0.24 5.41
C LEU A 83 13.56 1.31 4.46
N SER A 84 13.68 2.55 4.91
CA SER A 84 14.44 3.59 4.20
C SER A 84 15.94 3.28 4.10
N ALA A 85 16.40 2.26 4.84
CA ALA A 85 17.78 1.80 4.91
C ALA A 85 18.04 0.49 4.13
N LEU A 86 17.11 0.02 3.29
CA LEU A 86 17.39 -1.17 2.47
C LEU A 86 18.58 -0.88 1.52
N PRO A 87 19.64 -1.70 1.57
CA PRO A 87 20.73 -1.56 0.62
C PRO A 87 20.18 -1.86 -0.78
N SER A 88 20.48 -0.97 -1.74
CA SER A 88 20.20 -1.23 -3.14
C SER A 88 20.86 -2.56 -3.51
N GLN A 89 20.06 -3.59 -3.81
CA GLN A 89 20.61 -4.81 -4.40
C GLN A 89 21.20 -4.41 -5.76
N ARG A 90 22.53 -4.56 -5.86
CA ARG A 90 23.28 -4.55 -7.12
C ARG A 90 23.15 -5.91 -7.78
#